data_AF-G3J9H8-F1
#
_entry.id   AF-G3J9H8-F1
#
_cell.length_a   1.000
_cell.length_b   1.000
_cell.length_c   1.000
_cell.angle_alpha   90.00
_cell.angle_beta   90.00
_cell.angle_gamma   90.00
#
_symmetry.space_group_name_H-M   'P 1'
#
loop_
_entity.id
_entity.type
_entity.pdbx_description
1 polymer ?
#
loop_
_entity_poly.entity_id
_entity_poly.type
_entity_poly.pdbx_seq_one_letter_code
_entity_poly.pdbx_strand_id
1 'polypeptide(L)'
;MNVNTGDQISGLVTADSSTTGNVTINNVSTGQSMNFYFSDGGAGLCGSSAEWILEDLTSEPSQTLEPFAGFPDNHFTNCQASTNGGQSAGPGTNNVNIAQNGKTLCTGQISGSSVYVHSS
;
A
#
# COMPACT_ATOMS: atom_id res chain seq x y z
N MET A 1 -3.01 -6.43 16.29
CA MET A 1 -1.90 -5.47 16.43
C MET A 1 -2.49 -4.11 16.72
N ASN A 2 -1.87 -3.34 17.62
CA ASN A 2 -2.27 -1.97 17.87
C ASN A 2 -1.47 -1.03 16.97
N VAL A 3 -2.14 0.02 16.47
CA VAL A 3 -1.53 1.06 15.64
C VAL A 3 -1.92 2.40 16.24
N ASN A 4 -0.93 3.24 16.53
CA ASN A 4 -1.12 4.58 17.05
C ASN A 4 -0.55 5.63 16.09
N THR A 5 -1.01 6.86 16.21
CA THR A 5 -0.44 7.99 15.47
C THR A 5 1.06 8.10 15.71
N GLY A 6 1.85 8.16 14.63
CA GLY A 6 3.31 8.27 14.68
C GLY A 6 4.04 6.92 14.71
N ASP A 7 3.32 5.79 14.76
CA ASP A 7 3.95 4.48 14.63
C ASP A 7 4.53 4.28 13.23
N GLN A 8 5.70 3.63 13.17
CA GLN A 8 6.31 3.21 11.91
C GLN A 8 5.83 1.80 11.57
N ILE A 9 5.16 1.67 10.42
CA ILE A 9 4.63 0.40 9.93
C ILE A 9 5.43 -0.08 8.73
N SER A 10 5.80 -1.35 8.74
CA SER A 10 6.42 -2.04 7.60
C SER A 10 5.46 -3.11 7.08
N GLY A 11 5.22 -3.10 5.77
CA GLY A 11 4.44 -4.12 5.08
C GLY A 11 5.31 -4.92 4.11
N LEU A 12 5.09 -6.22 4.05
CA LEU A 12 5.67 -7.12 3.05
C LEU A 12 4.59 -8.05 2.53
N VAL A 13 4.41 -8.09 1.21
CA VAL A 13 3.53 -9.01 0.52
C VAL A 13 4.36 -9.87 -0.42
N THR A 14 4.19 -11.19 -0.33
CA THR A 14 4.86 -12.16 -1.19
C THR A 14 3.80 -13.03 -1.85
N ALA A 15 3.77 -13.05 -3.19
CA ALA A 15 2.98 -14.02 -3.94
C ALA A 15 3.85 -15.25 -4.25
N ASP A 16 3.53 -16.39 -3.64
CA ASP A 16 4.24 -17.66 -3.90
C ASP A 16 3.77 -18.31 -5.22
N SER A 17 2.50 -18.08 -5.57
CA SER A 17 1.88 -18.48 -6.83
C SER A 17 0.80 -17.47 -7.23
N SER A 18 0.02 -17.77 -8.28
CA SER A 18 -1.13 -16.93 -8.64
C SER A 18 -2.22 -16.95 -7.56
N THR A 19 -2.31 -17.97 -6.72
CA THR A 19 -3.40 -18.11 -5.72
C THR A 19 -2.91 -18.32 -4.29
N THR A 20 -1.60 -18.28 -4.06
CA THR A 20 -1.01 -18.47 -2.72
C THR A 20 0.01 -17.39 -2.42
N GLY A 21 0.14 -17.02 -1.15
CA GLY A 21 1.09 -16.00 -0.74
C GLY A 21 0.97 -15.63 0.72
N ASN A 22 1.78 -14.66 1.12
CA ASN A 22 1.91 -14.26 2.50
C ASN A 22 1.90 -12.74 2.64
N VAL A 23 1.22 -12.24 3.66
CA VAL A 23 1.24 -10.84 4.06
C VAL A 23 1.81 -10.76 5.47
N THR A 24 2.81 -9.90 5.65
CA THR A 24 3.36 -9.55 6.96
C THR A 24 3.25 -8.05 7.16
N ILE A 25 2.68 -7.64 8.29
CA ILE A 25 2.63 -6.24 8.72
C ILE A 25 3.28 -6.15 10.09
N ASN A 26 4.29 -5.30 10.21
CA ASN A 26 5.02 -5.06 11.44
C ASN A 26 4.78 -3.63 11.90
N ASN A 27 4.37 -3.44 13.15
CA ASN A 27 4.51 -2.18 13.83
C ASN A 27 5.93 -2.12 14.43
N VAL A 28 6.84 -1.48 13.71
CA VAL A 28 8.26 -1.39 14.07
C VAL A 28 8.44 -0.63 15.40
N SER A 29 7.59 0.38 15.66
CA SER A 29 7.63 1.15 16.90
C SER A 29 7.31 0.32 18.14
N THR A 30 6.40 -0.65 18.02
CA THR A 30 5.96 -1.48 19.16
C THR A 30 6.51 -2.90 19.16
N GLY A 31 7.15 -3.33 18.06
CA GLY A 31 7.62 -4.70 17.85
C GLY A 31 6.51 -5.72 17.59
N GLN A 32 5.26 -5.29 17.47
CA GLN A 32 4.14 -6.19 17.16
C GLN A 32 4.16 -6.57 15.68
N SER A 33 3.79 -7.81 15.38
CA SER A 33 3.72 -8.33 14.02
C SER A 33 2.40 -9.07 13.80
N MET A 34 1.83 -8.93 12.61
CA MET A 34 0.76 -9.77 12.10
C MET A 34 1.23 -10.44 10.82
N ASN A 35 0.90 -11.72 10.70
CA ASN A 35 1.20 -12.52 9.54
C ASN A 35 -0.06 -13.27 9.11
N PHE A 36 -0.32 -13.31 7.81
CA PHE A 36 -1.42 -14.06 7.24
C PHE A 36 -0.98 -14.75 5.96
N TYR A 37 -1.18 -16.07 5.93
CA TYR A 37 -0.90 -16.90 4.77
C TYR A 37 -2.18 -17.25 4.02
N PHE A 38 -2.19 -16.98 2.72
CA PHE A 38 -3.25 -17.37 1.80
C PHE A 38 -2.87 -18.70 1.14
N SER A 39 -3.62 -19.76 1.45
CA SER A 39 -3.45 -21.08 0.82
C SER A 39 -4.34 -21.28 -0.42
N ASP A 40 -5.35 -20.43 -0.60
CA ASP A 40 -6.23 -20.38 -1.78
C ASP A 40 -6.92 -19.00 -1.86
N GLY A 41 -6.38 -18.11 -2.70
CA GLY A 41 -6.89 -16.76 -2.92
C GLY A 41 -8.09 -16.66 -3.87
N GLY A 42 -8.61 -17.80 -4.34
CA GLY A 42 -9.72 -17.84 -5.30
C GLY A 42 -9.29 -17.42 -6.71
N ALA A 43 -9.37 -16.13 -7.03
CA ALA A 43 -8.95 -15.61 -8.32
C ALA A 43 -7.41 -15.50 -8.40
N GLY A 44 -6.85 -15.89 -9.55
CA GLY A 44 -5.41 -15.85 -9.77
C GLY A 44 -4.88 -14.43 -10.00
N LEU A 45 -3.85 -14.04 -9.24
CA LEU A 45 -3.07 -12.83 -9.47
C LEU A 45 -2.29 -12.91 -10.78
N CYS A 46 -2.24 -11.79 -11.52
CA CYS A 46 -1.46 -11.67 -12.74
C CYS A 46 0.05 -11.44 -12.48
N GLY A 47 0.42 -10.94 -11.29
CA GLY A 47 1.80 -10.62 -10.94
C GLY A 47 2.42 -9.50 -11.78
N SER A 48 1.60 -8.61 -12.35
CA SER A 48 2.02 -7.58 -13.32
C SER A 48 2.25 -6.19 -12.73
N SER A 49 1.87 -5.96 -11.48
CA SER A 49 1.99 -4.66 -10.80
C SER A 49 2.55 -4.83 -9.39
N ALA A 50 3.23 -3.79 -8.92
CA ALA A 50 3.60 -3.56 -7.53
C ALA A 50 3.42 -2.07 -7.24
N GLU A 51 2.80 -1.74 -6.11
CA GLU A 51 2.28 -0.39 -5.87
C GLU A 51 2.34 0.00 -4.39
N TRP A 52 2.42 1.31 -4.17
CA TRP A 52 2.40 1.95 -2.85
C TRP A 52 1.29 2.98 -2.86
N ILE A 53 0.16 2.64 -2.25
CA ILE A 53 -1.10 3.36 -2.45
C ILE A 53 -1.57 3.94 -1.11
N LEU A 54 -2.02 5.19 -1.17
CA LEU A 54 -3.06 5.69 -0.27
C LEU A 54 -4.37 5.71 -1.07
N GLU A 55 -5.41 5.09 -0.54
CA GLU A 55 -6.70 4.90 -1.21
C GLU A 55 -7.82 5.59 -0.42
N ASP A 56 -8.77 6.18 -1.15
CA ASP A 56 -10.09 6.46 -0.59
C ASP A 56 -10.93 5.19 -0.74
N LEU A 57 -11.16 4.50 0.38
CA LEU A 57 -11.72 3.17 0.36
C LEU A 57 -13.21 3.20 -0.01
N THR A 58 -13.64 2.19 -0.77
CA THR A 58 -15.07 1.95 -0.98
C THR A 58 -15.62 1.18 0.21
N SER A 59 -16.70 1.70 0.79
CA SER A 59 -17.40 1.09 1.92
C SER A 59 -18.20 -0.12 1.44
N GLU A 60 -18.08 -1.24 2.14
CA GLU A 60 -19.00 -2.37 2.00
C GLU A 60 -20.02 -2.35 3.15
N PRO A 61 -21.34 -2.43 2.89
CA PRO A 61 -21.99 -2.88 1.64
C PRO A 61 -22.50 -1.74 0.72
N SER A 62 -22.28 -0.46 1.07
CA SER A 62 -22.90 0.65 0.32
C SER A 62 -22.31 0.85 -1.08
N GLN A 63 -21.12 0.30 -1.36
CA GLN A 63 -20.38 0.48 -2.60
C GLN A 63 -20.15 1.96 -2.94
N THR A 64 -20.01 2.79 -1.92
CA THR A 64 -19.69 4.22 -2.03
C THR A 64 -18.36 4.50 -1.36
N LEU A 65 -17.62 5.48 -1.88
CA LEU A 65 -16.40 5.98 -1.22
C LEU A 65 -16.73 6.45 0.19
N GLU A 66 -15.85 6.13 1.13
CA GLU A 66 -15.89 6.66 2.48
C GLU A 66 -15.63 8.19 2.45
N PRO A 67 -16.01 8.94 3.50
CA PRO A 67 -15.58 10.32 3.62
C PRO A 67 -14.05 10.41 3.67
N PHE A 68 -13.45 11.08 2.68
CA PHE A 68 -12.01 11.25 2.63
C PHE A 68 -11.48 12.04 3.83
N ALA A 69 -10.72 11.38 4.70
CA ALA A 69 -10.16 11.99 5.90
C ALA A 69 -8.92 12.84 5.58
N GLY A 70 -8.79 14.00 6.24
CA GLY A 70 -7.54 14.76 6.23
C GLY A 70 -6.48 14.09 7.11
N PHE A 71 -5.23 14.11 6.66
CA PHE A 71 -4.09 13.51 7.38
C PHE A 71 -2.82 14.36 7.23
N PRO A 72 -1.90 14.29 8.20
CA PRO A 72 -0.57 14.91 8.06
C PRO A 72 0.23 14.22 6.96
N ASP A 73 1.29 14.86 6.46
CA ASP A 73 2.18 14.29 5.46
C ASP A 73 2.69 12.91 5.89
N ASN A 74 2.52 11.93 5.00
CA ASN A 74 2.95 10.56 5.19
C ASN A 74 3.90 10.15 4.06
N HIS A 75 4.65 9.07 4.28
CA HIS A 75 5.51 8.53 3.25
C HIS A 75 5.68 7.03 3.36
N PHE A 76 5.75 6.38 2.21
CA PHE A 76 6.37 5.08 2.08
C PHE A 76 7.87 5.29 1.85
N THR A 77 8.71 4.61 2.61
CA THR A 77 10.17 4.59 2.43
C THR A 77 10.63 3.17 2.18
N ASN A 78 11.83 3.04 1.61
CA ASN A 78 12.40 1.75 1.25
C ASN A 78 11.46 0.94 0.35
N CYS A 79 10.75 1.62 -0.55
CA CYS A 79 9.86 1.02 -1.54
C CYS A 79 10.67 0.13 -2.47
N GLN A 80 10.45 -1.18 -2.36
CA GLN A 80 11.08 -2.20 -3.18
C GLN A 80 10.08 -3.31 -3.51
N ALA A 81 10.09 -3.72 -4.77
CA ALA A 81 9.47 -4.94 -5.27
C ALA A 81 10.55 -5.81 -5.92
N SER A 82 10.30 -7.12 -5.97
CA SER A 82 11.14 -8.07 -6.66
C SER A 82 10.31 -9.07 -7.45
N THR A 83 10.87 -9.56 -8.55
CA THR A 83 10.29 -10.66 -9.34
C THR A 83 10.96 -11.97 -8.97
N ASN A 84 10.31 -13.11 -9.27
CA ASN A 84 10.92 -14.44 -9.11
C ASN A 84 12.23 -14.60 -9.90
N GLY A 85 12.44 -13.79 -10.95
CA GLY A 85 13.69 -13.74 -11.72
C GLY A 85 14.80 -12.89 -11.09
N GLY A 86 14.61 -12.39 -9.87
CA GLY A 86 15.60 -11.60 -9.13
C GLY A 86 15.71 -10.13 -9.56
N GLN A 87 14.89 -9.68 -10.50
CA GLN A 87 14.83 -8.25 -10.85
C GLN A 87 14.18 -7.49 -9.69
N SER A 88 14.76 -6.34 -9.33
CA SER A 88 14.22 -5.44 -8.32
C SER A 88 13.73 -4.15 -8.96
N ALA A 89 12.62 -3.61 -8.45
CA ALA A 89 12.05 -2.34 -8.87
C ALA A 89 11.66 -1.49 -7.65
N GLY A 90 11.70 -0.17 -7.80
CA GLY A 90 11.13 0.77 -6.84
C GLY A 90 9.76 1.30 -7.32
N PRO A 91 9.30 2.45 -6.80
CA PRO A 91 8.01 3.04 -7.18
C PRO A 91 7.94 3.56 -8.61
N GLY A 92 9.07 3.63 -9.32
CA GLY A 92 9.11 4.06 -10.72
C GLY A 92 8.78 5.54 -10.87
N THR A 93 8.07 5.91 -11.94
CA THR A 93 7.68 7.30 -12.23
C THR A 93 6.17 7.50 -12.39
N ASN A 94 5.40 6.41 -12.40
CA ASN A 94 3.95 6.47 -12.53
C ASN A 94 3.35 6.92 -11.20
N ASN A 95 2.56 7.98 -11.23
CA ASN A 95 1.99 8.60 -10.05
C ASN A 95 0.54 8.98 -10.32
N VAL A 96 -0.35 8.63 -9.40
CA VAL A 96 -1.80 8.85 -9.50
C VAL A 96 -2.26 9.58 -8.24
N ASN A 97 -3.00 10.67 -8.44
CA ASN A 97 -3.52 11.51 -7.36
C ASN A 97 -5.01 11.22 -7.15
N ILE A 98 -5.48 11.37 -5.91
CA ILE A 98 -6.92 11.27 -5.62
C ILE A 98 -7.56 12.60 -5.99
N ALA A 99 -8.55 12.57 -6.88
CA ALA A 99 -9.36 13.71 -7.24
C ALA A 99 -10.84 13.34 -7.31
N GLN A 100 -11.69 14.16 -6.71
CA GLN A 100 -13.14 13.98 -6.67
C GLN A 100 -13.84 15.31 -6.91
N ASN A 101 -14.94 15.30 -7.67
CA ASN A 101 -15.73 16.49 -7.97
C ASN A 101 -14.89 17.67 -8.52
N GLY A 102 -13.86 17.36 -9.31
CA GLY A 102 -12.95 18.36 -9.88
C GLY A 102 -11.92 18.95 -8.89
N LYS A 103 -11.85 18.45 -7.65
CA LYS A 103 -10.86 18.85 -6.64
C LYS A 103 -9.86 17.72 -6.40
N THR A 104 -8.57 18.03 -6.42
CA THR A 104 -7.51 17.13 -5.92
C THR A 104 -7.59 17.08 -4.39
N LEU A 105 -7.70 15.88 -3.85
CA LEU A 105 -7.78 15.61 -2.41
C LEU A 105 -6.46 15.10 -1.84
N CYS A 106 -5.65 14.41 -2.66
CA CYS A 106 -4.36 13.89 -2.25
C CYS A 106 -3.39 13.86 -3.41
N THR A 107 -2.14 14.22 -3.14
CA THR A 107 -1.05 14.19 -4.09
C THR A 107 0.04 13.22 -3.65
N GLY A 108 0.57 12.46 -4.61
CA GLY A 108 1.79 11.69 -4.44
C GLY A 108 3.01 12.44 -4.98
N GLN A 109 4.18 12.19 -4.43
CA GLN A 109 5.47 12.57 -5.03
C GLN A 109 6.46 11.42 -4.87
N ILE A 110 7.08 11.00 -5.97
CA ILE A 110 8.10 9.96 -5.95
C ILE A 110 9.49 10.60 -5.95
N SER A 111 10.36 10.15 -5.05
CA SER A 111 11.77 10.55 -5.02
C SER A 111 12.63 9.38 -4.57
N GLY A 112 13.44 8.84 -5.50
CA GLY A 112 14.25 7.66 -5.24
C GLY A 112 13.39 6.44 -4.91
N SER A 113 13.63 5.83 -3.75
CA SER A 113 12.86 4.69 -3.21
C SER A 113 11.77 5.11 -2.22
N SER A 114 11.33 6.37 -2.28
CA SER A 114 10.30 6.90 -1.39
C SER A 114 9.12 7.46 -2.17
N VAL A 115 7.92 7.29 -1.61
CA VAL A 115 6.68 7.89 -2.07
C VAL A 115 6.15 8.78 -0.95
N TYR A 116 6.09 10.08 -1.18
CA TYR A 116 5.53 11.08 -0.27
C TYR A 116 4.06 11.30 -0.62
N VAL A 117 3.22 11.45 0.39
CA VAL A 117 1.77 11.54 0.25
C VAL A 117 1.27 12.72 1.07
N HIS A 118 0.55 13.63 0.41
CA HIS A 118 0.06 14.89 0.99
C HIS A 118 -1.44 15.07 0.77
N SER A 119 -2.19 15.28 1.85
CA SER A 119 -3.62 15.61 1.85
C SER A 119 -3.84 17.10 1.56
N SER A 120 -4.80 17.44 0.69
CA SER A 120 -5.07 18.81 0.20
C SER A 120 -6.22 19.56 0.89
#